data_AF-A0A930X9N9-F1
#
_entry.id   AF-A0A930X9N9-F1
#
_cell.length_a   1.000
_cell.length_b   1.000
_cell.length_c   1.000
_cell.angle_alpha   90.00
_cell.angle_beta   90.00
_cell.angle_gamma   90.00
#
_symmetry.space_group_name_H-M   'P 1'
#
loop_
_entity.id
_entity.type
_entity.pdbx_description
1 polymer ?
#
loop_
_entity_poly.entity_id
_entity_poly.type
_entity_poly.pdbx_seq_one_letter_code
_entity_poly.pdbx_strand_id
1 'polypeptide(L)'
;MSNKKKVSRFDDLIDAARSRQQRDELSSHEEDKLGFRSKSTDPNYIRTTVYLPKQLHRRMKTAALSQDRQMSDIIAELVEQWLEESRVRDATNNS
;
A
#
# COMPACT_ATOMS: atom_id res chain seq x y z
N MET A 1 20.97 53.13 7.86
CA MET A 1 20.20 52.07 8.58
C MET A 1 19.54 51.18 7.54
N SER A 2 19.99 49.93 7.34
CA SER A 2 19.43 49.02 6.33
C SER A 2 18.52 47.97 6.96
N ASN A 3 17.22 48.07 6.72
CA ASN A 3 16.25 47.05 7.14
C ASN A 3 16.35 45.84 6.20
N LYS A 4 17.05 44.78 6.64
CA LYS A 4 16.95 43.44 6.04
C LYS A 4 15.58 42.84 6.43
N LYS A 5 14.65 42.77 5.49
CA LYS A 5 13.39 42.00 5.65
C LYS A 5 13.76 40.54 5.90
N LYS A 6 13.34 39.99 7.05
CA LYS A 6 13.50 38.57 7.39
C LYS A 6 12.51 37.79 6.53
N VAL A 7 12.97 37.29 5.38
CA VAL A 7 12.21 36.32 4.59
C VAL A 7 12.01 35.09 5.48
N SER A 8 10.75 34.66 5.60
CA SER A 8 10.38 33.59 6.52
C SER A 8 10.94 32.28 6.00
N ARG A 9 11.46 31.42 6.88
CA ARG A 9 11.91 30.05 6.51
C ARG A 9 10.77 29.23 5.87
N PHE A 10 9.53 29.65 6.10
CA PHE A 10 8.36 29.06 5.48
C PHE A 10 8.27 29.43 3.99
N ASP A 11 8.62 30.65 3.59
CA ASP A 11 8.62 31.08 2.19
C ASP A 11 9.67 30.28 1.40
N ASP A 12 10.85 30.06 1.98
CA ASP A 12 11.90 29.24 1.37
C ASP A 12 11.43 27.79 1.12
N LEU A 13 10.62 27.23 2.04
CA LEU A 13 10.06 25.89 1.89
C LEU A 13 8.97 25.82 0.81
N ILE A 14 8.10 26.83 0.76
CA ILE A 14 7.03 26.91 -0.26
C ILE A 14 7.64 27.11 -1.65
N ASP A 15 8.67 27.95 -1.77
CA ASP A 15 9.36 28.18 -3.03
C ASP A 15 10.15 26.94 -3.47
N ALA A 16 10.80 26.25 -2.53
CA ALA A 16 11.44 24.96 -2.81
C ALA A 16 10.44 23.88 -3.25
N ALA A 17 9.23 23.84 -2.67
CA ALA A 17 8.18 22.92 -3.09
C ALA A 17 7.69 23.22 -4.51
N ARG A 18 7.52 24.51 -4.86
CA ARG A 18 7.09 24.95 -6.18
C ARG A 18 8.14 24.65 -7.26
N SER A 19 9.43 24.87 -6.95
CA SER A 19 10.55 24.50 -7.83
C SER A 19 10.64 22.99 -8.11
N ARG A 20 10.19 22.16 -7.16
CA ARG A 20 10.18 20.69 -7.33
C ARG A 20 9.06 20.23 -8.27
N GLN A 21 7.86 20.80 -8.16
CA GLN A 21 6.76 20.53 -9.10
C GLN A 21 7.14 20.88 -10.55
N GLN A 22 7.84 22.00 -10.76
CA GLN A 22 8.25 22.42 -12.10
C GLN A 22 9.33 21.50 -12.71
N ARG A 23 10.11 20.79 -11.88
CA ARG A 23 11.06 19.75 -12.35
C ARG A 23 10.36 18.42 -12.65
N ASP A 24 9.38 18.04 -11.84
CA ASP A 24 8.61 16.82 -12.08
C ASP A 24 7.74 16.94 -13.34
N GLU A 25 7.23 18.13 -13.69
CA GLU A 25 6.51 18.36 -14.96
C GLU A 25 7.38 18.21 -16.21
N LEU A 26 8.70 18.39 -16.11
CA LEU A 26 9.64 18.16 -17.21
C LEU A 26 10.18 16.72 -17.26
N SER A 27 9.93 15.94 -16.21
CA SER A 27 10.40 14.55 -16.06
C SER A 27 9.27 13.52 -16.30
N SER A 28 8.03 13.97 -16.43
CA SER A 28 6.83 13.13 -16.44
C SER A 28 6.45 12.54 -17.80
N HIS A 29 7.25 12.72 -18.85
CA HIS A 29 6.86 12.28 -20.19
C HIS A 29 7.32 10.89 -20.64
N GLU A 30 8.13 10.14 -19.87
CA GLU A 30 8.65 8.84 -20.34
C GLU A 30 8.57 7.66 -19.33
N GLU A 31 8.26 7.86 -18.04
CA GLU A 31 8.33 6.75 -17.04
C GLU A 31 7.02 6.40 -16.29
N ASP A 32 5.86 6.89 -16.75
CA ASP A 32 4.58 6.70 -16.02
C ASP A 32 3.54 5.86 -16.78
N LYS A 33 3.98 4.80 -17.47
CA LYS A 33 3.10 3.85 -18.20
C LYS A 33 3.20 2.40 -17.75
N LEU A 34 3.55 2.14 -16.49
CA LEU A 34 3.05 0.94 -15.81
C LEU A 34 2.00 1.40 -14.80
N GLY A 35 0.75 1.44 -15.26
CA GLY A 35 -0.40 1.80 -14.46
C GLY A 35 -0.53 0.89 -13.24
N PHE A 36 0.04 1.31 -12.13
CA PHE A 36 -0.23 0.75 -10.82
C PHE A 36 -1.64 1.19 -10.43
N ARG A 37 -2.65 0.55 -11.04
CA ARG A 37 -4.02 0.62 -10.53
C ARG A 37 -3.95 0.06 -9.13
N SER A 38 -4.06 0.95 -8.13
CA SER A 38 -4.17 0.56 -6.73
C SER A 38 -5.24 -0.52 -6.61
N LYS A 39 -5.01 -1.56 -5.79
CA LYS A 39 -5.99 -2.64 -5.54
C LYS A 39 -7.37 -2.13 -5.11
N SER A 40 -7.45 -0.91 -4.58
CA SER A 40 -8.72 -0.25 -4.26
C SER A 40 -9.58 0.13 -5.48
N THR A 41 -8.99 0.17 -6.67
CA THR A 41 -9.60 0.63 -7.93
C THR A 41 -9.74 -0.52 -8.93
N ASP A 42 -9.20 -1.70 -8.60
CA ASP A 42 -9.40 -2.91 -9.38
C ASP A 42 -10.79 -3.51 -9.08
N PRO A 43 -11.67 -3.70 -10.09
CA PRO A 43 -13.01 -4.24 -9.88
C PRO A 43 -13.01 -5.69 -9.39
N ASN A 44 -11.89 -6.42 -9.47
CA ASN A 44 -11.78 -7.79 -8.98
C ASN A 44 -11.46 -7.88 -7.48
N TYR A 45 -11.25 -6.75 -6.80
CA TYR A 45 -10.90 -6.72 -5.39
C TYR A 45 -11.99 -6.03 -4.55
N ILE A 46 -12.29 -6.61 -3.40
CA ILE A 46 -13.15 -6.01 -2.37
C ILE A 46 -12.29 -5.73 -1.13
N ARG A 47 -12.43 -4.52 -0.56
CA ARG A 47 -11.76 -4.17 0.69
C ARG A 47 -12.43 -4.88 1.86
N THR A 48 -11.66 -5.69 2.56
CA THR A 48 -12.09 -6.38 3.78
C THR A 48 -11.31 -5.88 4.99
N THR A 49 -12.02 -5.52 6.06
CA THR A 49 -11.43 -5.11 7.33
C THR A 49 -11.69 -6.17 8.38
N VAL A 50 -10.64 -6.69 9.02
CA VAL A 50 -10.72 -7.71 10.07
C VAL A 50 -9.86 -7.35 11.27
N TYR A 51 -10.26 -7.80 12.45
CA TYR A 51 -9.44 -7.70 13.65
C TYR A 51 -8.50 -8.89 13.74
N LEU A 52 -7.20 -8.62 13.90
CA LEU A 52 -6.18 -9.62 14.19
C LEU A 52 -5.52 -9.32 15.54
N PRO A 53 -5.16 -10.34 16.33
CA PRO A 53 -4.31 -10.14 17.51
C PRO A 53 -3.04 -9.36 17.14
N LYS A 54 -2.67 -8.38 17.97
CA LYS A 54 -1.55 -7.45 17.69
C LYS A 54 -0.24 -8.18 17.35
N GLN A 55 0.06 -9.26 18.07
CA GLN A 55 1.26 -10.07 17.82
C GLN A 55 1.19 -10.80 16.48
N LEU A 56 0.01 -11.31 16.10
CA LEU A 56 -0.19 -11.99 14.82
C LEU A 56 -0.01 -11.02 13.66
N HIS A 57 -0.65 -9.84 13.71
CA HIS A 57 -0.48 -8.80 12.70
C HIS A 57 1.00 -8.39 12.53
N ARG A 58 1.74 -8.22 13.64
CA ARG A 58 3.18 -7.89 13.58
C ARG A 58 3.99 -8.97 12.88
N ARG A 59 3.78 -10.23 13.25
CA ARG A 59 4.48 -11.37 12.63
C ARG A 59 4.17 -11.48 11.14
N MET A 60 2.89 -11.33 10.77
CA MET A 60 2.46 -11.32 9.37
C MET A 60 3.15 -10.20 8.58
N LYS A 61 3.16 -8.97 9.13
CA LYS A 61 3.82 -7.84 8.48
C LYS A 61 5.32 -8.08 8.29
N THR A 62 6.01 -8.60 9.30
CA THR A 62 7.45 -8.93 9.20
C THR A 62 7.69 -9.99 8.13
N ALA A 63 6.88 -11.05 8.09
CA ALA A 63 6.99 -12.10 7.09
C ALA A 63 6.76 -11.59 5.66
N ALA A 64 5.73 -10.74 5.49
CA ALA A 64 5.42 -10.10 4.22
C ALA A 64 6.61 -9.26 3.70
N LEU A 65 7.22 -8.46 4.57
CA LEU A 65 8.40 -7.67 4.24
C LEU A 65 9.60 -8.56 3.88
N SER A 66 9.84 -9.65 4.61
CA SER A 66 10.97 -10.55 4.32
C SER A 66 10.84 -11.32 3.01
N GLN A 67 9.60 -11.51 2.53
CA GLN A 67 9.32 -12.26 1.31
C GLN A 67 9.09 -11.34 0.10
N ASP A 68 9.14 -10.01 0.28
CA ASP A 68 8.73 -9.01 -0.71
C ASP A 68 7.30 -9.25 -1.24
N ARG A 69 6.39 -9.59 -0.33
CA ARG A 69 4.99 -9.93 -0.63
C ARG A 69 4.02 -8.95 -0.02
N GLN A 70 2.87 -8.76 -0.66
CA GLN A 70 1.79 -7.97 -0.08
C GLN A 70 0.99 -8.79 0.94
N MET A 71 0.62 -8.17 2.06
CA MET A 71 -0.19 -8.82 3.10
C MET A 71 -1.55 -9.29 2.59
N SER A 72 -2.14 -8.60 1.61
CA SER A 72 -3.41 -9.01 0.98
C SER A 72 -3.31 -10.38 0.33
N ASP A 73 -2.17 -10.68 -0.30
CA ASP A 73 -1.99 -11.90 -1.09
C ASP A 73 -1.77 -13.09 -0.15
N ILE A 74 -1.02 -12.87 0.93
CA ILE A 74 -0.87 -13.84 2.03
C ILE A 74 -2.23 -14.16 2.65
N ILE A 75 -3.06 -13.14 2.94
CA ILE A 75 -4.39 -13.37 3.51
C ILE A 75 -5.30 -14.09 2.52
N ALA A 76 -5.28 -13.73 1.23
CA ALA A 76 -6.09 -14.39 0.21
C ALA A 76 -5.75 -15.89 0.09
N GLU A 77 -4.47 -16.24 0.03
CA GLU A 77 -4.02 -17.64 0.00
C GLU A 77 -4.45 -18.43 1.24
N LEU A 78 -4.29 -17.85 2.43
CA LEU A 78 -4.69 -18.50 3.68
C LEU A 78 -6.21 -18.73 3.74
N VAL A 79 -7.00 -17.78 3.24
CA VAL A 79 -8.46 -17.90 3.18
C VAL A 79 -8.87 -18.98 2.17
N GLU A 80 -8.27 -19.02 0.98
CA GLU A 80 -8.55 -20.05 -0.03
C GLU A 80 -8.22 -21.45 0.49
N GLN A 81 -7.05 -21.61 1.12
CA GLN A 81 -6.65 -22.87 1.74
C GLN A 81 -7.65 -23.31 2.82
N TRP A 82 -8.06 -22.40 3.71
CA TRP A 82 -9.03 -22.70 4.76
C TRP A 82 -10.41 -23.10 4.21
N LEU A 83 -10.86 -22.48 3.11
CA LEU A 83 -12.11 -22.83 2.44
C LEU A 83 -12.04 -24.23 1.83
N GLU A 84 -10.93 -24.58 1.18
CA GLU A 84 -10.76 -25.89 0.57
C GLU A 84 -10.69 -27.01 1.63
N GLU A 85 -9.94 -26.81 2.71
CA GLU A 85 -9.91 -27.72 3.85
C GLU A 85 -11.28 -27.90 4.51
N SER A 86 -12.12 -26.87 4.49
CA SER A 86 -13.48 -26.94 5.04
C SER A 86 -14.41 -27.77 4.16
N ARG A 87 -14.34 -27.62 2.84
CA ARG A 87 -15.10 -28.44 1.88
C ARG A 87 -14.77 -29.93 1.99
N VAL A 88 -13.48 -30.26 2.12
CA VAL A 88 -13.05 -31.66 2.28
C VAL A 88 -13.64 -32.27 3.55
N ARG A 89 -13.63 -31.53 4.67
CA ARG A 89 -14.20 -31.98 5.95
C ARG A 89 -15.70 -32.24 5.86
N ASP A 90 -16.43 -31.35 5.19
CA ASP A 90 -17.87 -31.49 5.02
C ASP A 90 -18.23 -32.70 4.14
N ALA A 91 -17.44 -32.98 3.10
CA ALA A 91 -17.62 -34.16 2.25
C ALA A 91 -17.37 -35.47 3.01
N THR A 92 -16.35 -35.50 3.89
CA THR A 92 -16.04 -36.68 4.72
C THR A 92 -17.04 -36.94 5.85
N ASN A 93 -17.74 -35.91 6.33
CA ASN A 93 -18.75 -36.06 7.39
C ASN A 93 -20.14 -36.41 6.86
N ASN A 94 -20.36 -36.30 5.55
CA ASN A 94 -21.66 -36.54 4.89
C ASN A 94 -21.66 -37.78 3.98
N SER A 95 -20.67 -38.67 4.11
CA SER A 95 -20.54 -39.96 3.43
C SER A 95 -20.49 -41.10 4.44
#